data_AF-A0A812YBH4-F1
#
_entry.id   AF-A0A812YBH4-F1
#
_cell.length_a   1.000
_cell.length_b   1.000
_cell.length_c   1.000
_cell.angle_alpha   90.00
_cell.angle_beta   90.00
_cell.angle_gamma   90.00
#
_symmetry.space_group_name_H-M   'P 1'
#
loop_
_entity.id
_entity.type
_entity.pdbx_description
1 polymer ?
#
loop_
_entity_poly.entity_id
_entity_poly.type
_entity_poly.pdbx_seq_one_letter_code
_entity_poly.pdbx_strand_id
1 'polypeptide(L)'
;MSLLAKCRPYFQRAEELAEHEPAVAYYCRLHAIEQLMRAHQKGEASGEEKNLLLAELQKAEDVKKSLNISSSDGQGTVESFALRVFDAADASDRSARDKTGQAAAVSKLYAAALFLDVCAQFHDGELPPDLAEKARYARFRVVQIREGLKQGIPSYPSDPGAASGSLGEESETAVPGPSAAYAASPAAPAAPCPPVTQSPSPMPAGFAPQGTGPMRDKAREQLELASSALDFRDVATARKCLQEALRLLG
;
A
#
# COMPACT_ATOMS: atom_id res chain seq x y z
N MET A 1 7.14 -12.51 11.69
CA MET A 1 6.89 -11.45 12.71
C MET A 1 6.03 -12.05 13.81
N SER A 2 6.41 -11.90 15.07
CA SER A 2 5.60 -12.36 16.21
C SER A 2 4.26 -11.62 16.24
N LEU A 3 3.25 -12.26 16.81
CA LEU A 3 1.92 -11.66 16.95
C LEU A 3 1.95 -10.42 17.85
N LEU A 4 2.77 -10.45 18.89
CA LEU A 4 3.04 -9.29 19.74
C LEU A 4 3.52 -8.07 18.94
N ALA A 5 4.38 -8.27 17.94
CA ALA A 5 4.85 -7.16 17.10
C ALA A 5 3.72 -6.52 16.27
N LYS A 6 2.70 -7.31 15.90
CA LYS A 6 1.50 -6.81 15.21
C LYS A 6 0.53 -6.08 16.14
N CYS A 7 0.44 -6.52 17.41
CA CYS A 7 -0.49 -5.97 18.39
C CYS A 7 0.04 -4.71 19.10
N ARG A 8 1.37 -4.61 19.30
CA ARG A 8 2.05 -3.46 19.92
C ARG A 8 1.58 -2.07 19.46
N PRO A 9 1.48 -1.78 18.15
CA PRO A 9 1.05 -0.46 17.70
C PRO A 9 -0.34 -0.07 18.19
N TYR A 10 -1.26 -1.03 18.35
CA TYR A 10 -2.61 -0.75 18.86
C TYR A 10 -2.61 -0.39 20.35
N PHE A 11 -1.79 -1.08 21.17
CA PHE A 11 -1.64 -0.73 22.58
C PHE A 11 -1.03 0.65 22.76
N GLN A 12 -0.01 0.98 21.97
CA GLN A 12 0.58 2.32 21.99
C GLN A 12 -0.46 3.40 21.67
N ARG A 13 -1.29 3.19 20.63
CA ARG A 13 -2.38 4.13 20.30
C ARG A 13 -3.43 4.21 21.39
N ALA A 14 -3.74 3.10 22.06
CA ALA A 14 -4.65 3.10 23.20
C ALA A 14 -4.11 3.96 24.36
N GLU A 15 -2.82 3.90 24.65
CA GLU A 15 -2.19 4.72 25.69
C GLU A 15 -2.19 6.22 25.31
N GLU A 16 -1.85 6.54 24.05
CA GLU A 16 -1.87 7.93 23.54
C GLU A 16 -3.27 8.56 23.58
N LEU A 17 -4.32 7.77 23.40
CA LEU A 17 -5.71 8.25 23.35
C LEU A 17 -6.44 8.18 24.68
N ALA A 18 -5.86 7.55 25.71
CA ALA A 18 -6.57 7.24 26.96
C ALA A 18 -7.15 8.47 27.66
N GLU A 19 -6.47 9.62 27.60
CA GLU A 19 -6.89 10.85 28.26
C GLU A 19 -7.91 11.68 27.44
N HIS A 20 -7.82 11.64 26.11
CA HIS A 20 -8.57 12.54 25.24
C HIS A 20 -9.74 11.85 24.50
N GLU A 21 -9.58 10.58 24.14
CA GLU A 21 -10.53 9.80 23.35
C GLU A 21 -10.67 8.40 24.00
N PRO A 22 -11.16 8.31 25.25
CA PRO A 22 -11.15 7.07 26.03
C PRO A 22 -11.95 5.94 25.37
N ALA A 23 -13.02 6.28 24.64
CA ALA A 23 -13.78 5.33 23.83
C ALA A 23 -12.92 4.65 22.76
N VAL A 24 -12.20 5.46 21.97
CA VAL A 24 -11.33 4.96 20.90
C VAL A 24 -10.15 4.19 21.48
N ALA A 25 -9.57 4.68 22.59
CA ALA A 25 -8.51 3.99 23.32
C ALA A 25 -8.93 2.58 23.76
N TYR A 26 -10.13 2.45 24.35
CA TYR A 26 -10.71 1.18 24.74
C TYR A 26 -10.82 0.21 23.56
N TYR A 27 -11.35 0.67 22.43
CA TYR A 27 -11.52 -0.15 21.24
C TYR A 27 -10.21 -0.52 20.55
N CYS A 28 -9.19 0.35 20.57
CA CYS A 28 -7.85 0.00 20.09
C CYS A 28 -7.24 -1.15 20.92
N ARG A 29 -7.41 -1.09 22.25
CA ARG A 29 -6.96 -2.16 23.15
C ARG A 29 -7.74 -3.45 22.93
N LEU A 30 -9.06 -3.36 22.78
CA LEU A 30 -9.93 -4.52 22.53
C LEU A 30 -9.55 -5.23 21.23
N HIS A 31 -9.31 -4.48 20.15
CA HIS A 31 -8.87 -5.02 18.86
C HIS A 31 -7.60 -5.88 18.99
N ALA A 32 -6.61 -5.39 19.72
CA ALA A 32 -5.35 -6.09 19.95
C ALA A 32 -5.53 -7.34 20.81
N ILE A 33 -6.35 -7.24 21.87
CA ILE A 33 -6.72 -8.37 22.73
C ILE A 33 -7.38 -9.48 21.92
N GLU A 34 -8.33 -9.16 21.03
CA GLU A 34 -8.98 -10.15 20.18
C GLU A 34 -7.99 -10.86 19.26
N GLN A 35 -7.04 -10.13 18.67
CA GLN A 35 -5.98 -10.74 17.85
C GLN A 35 -5.11 -11.70 18.67
N LEU A 36 -4.70 -11.30 19.88
CA LEU A 36 -3.96 -12.15 20.82
C LEU A 36 -4.77 -13.40 21.20
N MET A 37 -6.05 -13.26 21.50
CA MET A 37 -6.94 -14.37 21.85
C MET A 37 -7.12 -15.36 20.70
N ARG A 38 -7.33 -14.87 19.46
CA ARG A 38 -7.47 -15.73 18.27
C ARG A 38 -6.22 -16.57 18.03
N ALA A 39 -5.02 -16.02 18.27
CA ALA A 39 -3.79 -16.78 18.13
C ALA A 39 -3.52 -17.72 19.32
N HIS A 40 -3.90 -17.32 20.53
CA HIS A 40 -3.86 -18.19 21.70
C HIS A 40 -4.69 -19.46 21.48
N GLN A 41 -5.90 -19.32 20.91
CA GLN A 41 -6.75 -20.45 20.56
C GLN A 41 -6.12 -21.38 19.51
N LYS A 42 -5.25 -20.86 18.65
CA LYS A 42 -4.49 -21.63 17.66
C LYS A 42 -3.21 -22.27 18.21
N GLY A 43 -2.90 -22.06 19.51
CA GLY A 43 -1.67 -22.55 20.13
C GLY A 43 -0.41 -21.78 19.74
N GLU A 44 -0.55 -20.61 19.11
CA GLU A 44 0.55 -19.79 18.59
C GLU A 44 1.09 -18.79 19.62
N ALA A 45 0.53 -18.77 20.84
CA ALA A 45 0.86 -17.78 21.86
C ALA A 45 1.98 -18.23 22.82
N SER A 46 3.03 -17.42 22.91
CA SER A 46 4.11 -17.54 23.90
C SER A 46 3.62 -17.26 25.33
N GLY A 47 4.38 -17.69 26.34
CA GLY A 47 4.10 -17.36 27.75
C GLY A 47 4.09 -15.85 28.02
N GLU A 48 4.96 -15.10 27.36
CA GLU A 48 5.00 -13.62 27.45
C GLU A 48 3.73 -12.99 26.86
N GLU A 49 3.22 -13.52 25.75
CA GLU A 49 1.99 -13.03 25.10
C GLU A 49 0.76 -13.32 25.96
N LYS A 50 0.74 -14.43 26.70
CA LYS A 50 -0.33 -14.76 27.66
C LYS A 50 -0.35 -13.80 28.85
N ASN A 51 0.82 -13.47 29.40
CA ASN A 51 0.92 -12.51 30.50
C ASN A 51 0.49 -11.10 30.07
N LEU A 52 0.92 -10.68 28.88
CA LEU A 52 0.51 -9.40 28.30
C LEU A 52 -1.00 -9.36 28.04
N LEU A 53 -1.55 -10.43 27.45
CA LEU A 53 -3.00 -10.56 27.21
C LEU A 53 -3.80 -10.38 28.50
N LEU A 54 -3.40 -11.06 29.58
CA LEU A 54 -4.10 -10.96 30.87
C LEU A 54 -4.03 -9.53 31.45
N ALA A 55 -2.85 -8.90 31.38
CA ALA A 55 -2.67 -7.52 31.86
C ALA A 55 -3.50 -6.49 31.07
N GLU A 56 -3.52 -6.60 29.73
CA GLU A 56 -4.31 -5.69 28.89
C GLU A 56 -5.81 -5.94 29.02
N LEU A 57 -6.24 -7.18 29.23
CA LEU A 57 -7.64 -7.51 29.48
C LEU A 57 -8.14 -6.86 30.79
N GLN A 58 -7.35 -6.90 31.86
CA GLN A 58 -7.67 -6.21 33.12
C GLN A 58 -7.82 -4.69 32.90
N LYS A 59 -6.87 -4.06 32.19
CA LYS A 59 -6.97 -2.62 31.86
C LYS A 59 -8.22 -2.30 31.05
N ALA A 60 -8.60 -3.16 30.10
CA ALA A 60 -9.81 -2.95 29.30
C ALA A 60 -11.08 -3.02 30.16
N GLU A 61 -11.15 -3.95 31.12
CA GLU A 61 -12.27 -4.04 32.05
C GLU A 61 -12.40 -2.80 32.95
N ASP A 62 -11.28 -2.25 33.43
CA ASP A 62 -11.30 -1.07 34.29
C ASP A 62 -11.74 0.18 33.53
N VAL A 63 -11.29 0.34 32.29
CA VAL A 63 -11.73 1.42 31.40
C VAL A 63 -13.20 1.24 30.99
N LYS A 64 -13.69 0.01 30.81
CA LYS A 64 -15.11 -0.25 30.53
C LYS A 64 -16.03 0.16 31.70
N LYS A 65 -15.57 0.04 32.94
CA LYS A 65 -16.35 0.48 34.11
C LYS A 65 -16.51 2.00 34.16
N SER A 66 -15.52 2.75 33.66
CA SER A 66 -15.60 4.22 33.59
C SER A 66 -16.30 4.73 32.32
N LEU A 67 -16.27 3.95 31.23
CA LEU A 67 -16.95 4.25 29.98
C LEU A 67 -18.39 3.75 29.99
N ASN A 68 -19.36 4.64 30.15
CA ASN A 68 -20.78 4.32 30.00
C ASN A 68 -21.20 4.21 28.52
N ILE A 69 -20.47 3.41 27.73
CA ILE A 69 -20.64 3.29 26.27
C ILE A 69 -21.46 2.05 25.95
N SER A 70 -22.56 2.22 25.21
CA SER A 70 -23.32 1.12 24.60
C SER A 70 -22.63 0.68 23.30
N SER A 71 -22.68 -0.62 22.94
CA SER A 71 -21.96 -1.15 21.77
C SER A 71 -22.28 -0.44 20.44
N SER A 72 -23.54 0.03 20.25
CA SER A 72 -23.94 0.80 19.07
C SER A 72 -23.35 2.21 19.01
N ASP A 73 -23.10 2.82 20.17
CA ASP A 73 -22.51 4.16 20.30
C ASP A 73 -20.99 4.12 20.07
N GLY A 74 -20.37 2.99 20.46
CA GLY A 74 -18.94 2.75 20.26
C GLY A 74 -18.53 2.63 18.79
N GLN A 75 -19.32 1.94 17.96
CA GLN A 75 -19.03 1.79 16.53
C GLN A 75 -18.99 3.16 15.84
N GLY A 76 -20.05 3.96 15.96
CA GLY A 76 -20.14 5.27 15.31
C GLY A 76 -19.03 6.22 15.78
N THR A 77 -18.66 6.15 17.07
CA THR A 77 -17.57 6.94 17.64
C THR A 77 -16.21 6.57 17.01
N VAL A 78 -15.90 5.28 16.93
CA VAL A 78 -14.62 4.80 16.40
C VAL A 78 -14.52 5.01 14.89
N GLU A 79 -15.59 4.71 14.12
CA GLU A 79 -15.60 4.91 12.68
C GLU A 79 -15.43 6.39 12.32
N SER A 80 -16.17 7.28 13.00
CA SER A 80 -16.04 8.73 12.80
C SER A 80 -14.65 9.24 13.14
N PHE A 81 -14.04 8.72 14.22
CA PHE A 81 -12.67 9.05 14.58
C PHE A 81 -11.66 8.57 13.52
N ALA A 82 -11.76 7.32 13.09
CA ALA A 82 -10.86 6.73 12.10
C ALA A 82 -10.91 7.50 10.77
N LEU A 83 -12.10 7.89 10.31
CA LEU A 83 -12.28 8.72 9.12
C LEU A 83 -11.66 10.12 9.28
N ARG A 84 -11.90 10.81 10.41
CA ARG A 84 -11.26 12.11 10.68
C ARG A 84 -9.73 12.03 10.65
N VAL A 85 -9.16 10.99 11.26
CA VAL A 85 -7.70 10.80 11.26
C VAL A 85 -7.19 10.49 9.85
N PHE A 86 -7.92 9.70 9.07
CA PHE A 86 -7.59 9.42 7.68
C PHE A 86 -7.60 10.68 6.81
N ASP A 87 -8.66 11.49 6.88
CA ASP A 87 -8.78 12.72 6.10
C ASP A 87 -7.68 13.73 6.46
N ALA A 88 -7.37 13.86 7.75
CA ALA A 88 -6.28 14.70 8.22
C ALA A 88 -4.90 14.17 7.76
N ALA A 89 -4.72 12.86 7.69
CA ALA A 89 -3.49 12.24 7.20
C ALA A 89 -3.33 12.42 5.67
N ASP A 90 -4.40 12.23 4.89
CA ASP A 90 -4.39 12.42 3.43
C ASP A 90 -4.17 13.89 3.07
N ALA A 91 -4.82 14.83 3.77
CA ALA A 91 -4.56 16.26 3.62
C ALA A 91 -3.09 16.60 3.96
N SER A 92 -2.54 16.00 5.02
CA SER A 92 -1.13 16.18 5.38
C SER A 92 -0.18 15.64 4.30
N ASP A 93 -0.49 14.52 3.66
CA ASP A 93 0.31 13.96 2.55
C ASP A 93 0.24 14.86 1.31
N ARG A 94 -0.96 15.31 0.91
CA ARG A 94 -1.15 16.23 -0.23
C ARG A 94 -0.46 17.57 -0.04
N SER A 95 -0.40 18.05 1.20
CA SER A 95 0.26 19.32 1.56
C SER A 95 1.78 19.21 1.74
N ALA A 96 2.33 17.99 1.80
CA ALA A 96 3.76 17.79 2.03
C ALA A 96 4.57 18.34 0.86
N ARG A 97 5.53 19.23 1.15
CA ARG A 97 6.43 19.83 0.13
C ARG A 97 7.89 19.44 0.31
N ASP A 98 8.24 18.87 1.45
CA ASP A 98 9.60 18.49 1.80
C ASP A 98 9.65 17.09 2.43
N LYS A 99 10.87 16.60 2.68
CA LYS A 99 11.11 15.28 3.29
C LYS A 99 10.53 15.18 4.70
N THR A 100 10.54 16.28 5.45
CA THR A 100 9.98 16.35 6.82
C THR A 100 8.47 16.17 6.79
N GLY A 101 7.78 16.91 5.93
CA GLY A 101 6.33 16.77 5.71
C GLY A 101 5.95 15.37 5.26
N GLN A 102 6.73 14.76 4.37
CA GLN A 102 6.52 13.37 3.94
C GLN A 102 6.73 12.35 5.06
N ALA A 103 7.76 12.52 5.90
CA ALA A 103 7.97 11.65 7.06
C ALA A 103 6.83 11.79 8.09
N ALA A 104 6.30 13.00 8.28
CA ALA A 104 5.12 13.23 9.11
C ALA A 104 3.87 12.57 8.51
N ALA A 105 3.67 12.67 7.19
CA ALA A 105 2.57 12.02 6.47
C ALA A 105 2.61 10.50 6.62
N VAL A 106 3.80 9.88 6.51
CA VAL A 106 3.98 8.43 6.75
C VAL A 106 3.47 8.03 8.13
N SER A 107 3.87 8.77 9.17
CA SER A 107 3.46 8.48 10.54
C SER A 107 1.93 8.61 10.72
N LYS A 108 1.32 9.63 10.11
CA LYS A 108 -0.13 9.87 10.18
C LYS A 108 -0.94 8.85 9.39
N LEU A 109 -0.54 8.54 8.15
CA LEU A 109 -1.20 7.54 7.31
C LEU A 109 -1.10 6.14 7.93
N TYR A 110 0.03 5.81 8.54
CA TYR A 110 0.16 4.56 9.28
C TYR A 110 -0.80 4.51 10.49
N ALA A 111 -0.93 5.62 11.24
CA ALA A 111 -1.91 5.73 12.32
C ALA A 111 -3.35 5.54 11.81
N ALA A 112 -3.70 6.22 10.71
CA ALA A 112 -5.01 6.11 10.08
C ALA A 112 -5.34 4.67 9.69
N ALA A 113 -4.39 3.95 9.07
CA ALA A 113 -4.58 2.55 8.71
C ALA A 113 -4.90 1.68 9.93
N LEU A 114 -4.22 1.88 11.07
CA LEU A 114 -4.48 1.14 12.30
C LEU A 114 -5.89 1.43 12.85
N PHE A 115 -6.33 2.69 12.86
CA PHE A 115 -7.68 3.02 13.34
C PHE A 115 -8.78 2.49 12.41
N LEU A 116 -8.54 2.44 11.10
CA LEU A 116 -9.43 1.78 10.16
C LEU A 116 -9.49 0.26 10.43
N ASP A 117 -8.36 -0.38 10.74
CA ASP A 117 -8.33 -1.79 11.11
C ASP A 117 -9.14 -2.09 12.38
N VAL A 118 -9.11 -1.19 13.37
CA VAL A 118 -9.93 -1.32 14.59
C VAL A 118 -11.42 -1.41 14.25
N CYS A 119 -11.88 -0.76 13.17
CA CYS A 119 -13.28 -0.82 12.76
C CYS A 119 -13.72 -2.25 12.38
N ALA A 120 -12.81 -3.13 11.97
CA ALA A 120 -13.13 -4.52 11.60
C ALA A 120 -13.87 -5.29 12.70
N GLN A 121 -13.61 -4.95 13.97
CA GLN A 121 -14.22 -5.64 15.11
C GLN A 121 -15.75 -5.43 15.20
N PHE A 122 -16.30 -4.42 14.51
CA PHE A 122 -17.74 -4.16 14.43
C PHE A 122 -18.41 -4.88 13.25
N HIS A 123 -17.63 -5.50 12.37
CA HIS A 123 -18.06 -6.09 11.10
C HIS A 123 -17.58 -7.54 10.97
N ASP A 124 -17.80 -8.35 12.02
CA ASP A 124 -17.41 -9.77 12.09
C ASP A 124 -15.91 -10.06 11.80
N GLY A 125 -15.06 -9.05 11.97
CA GLY A 125 -13.62 -9.13 11.73
C GLY A 125 -13.17 -8.75 10.32
N GLU A 126 -14.07 -8.30 9.44
CA GLU A 126 -13.75 -7.87 8.08
C GLU A 126 -14.19 -6.41 7.84
N LEU A 127 -13.33 -5.58 7.25
CA LEU A 127 -13.72 -4.18 7.00
C LEU A 127 -14.76 -4.10 5.88
N PRO A 128 -15.76 -3.20 6.00
CA PRO A 128 -16.64 -2.88 4.89
C PRO A 128 -15.82 -2.29 3.72
N PRO A 129 -16.28 -2.45 2.46
CA PRO A 129 -15.48 -2.16 1.27
C PRO A 129 -14.90 -0.74 1.27
N ASP A 130 -15.69 0.26 1.69
CA ASP A 130 -15.27 1.66 1.75
C ASP A 130 -14.13 1.93 2.74
N LEU A 131 -14.12 1.23 3.89
CA LEU A 131 -13.06 1.36 4.89
C LEU A 131 -11.84 0.52 4.50
N ALA A 132 -12.07 -0.65 3.91
CA ALA A 132 -11.02 -1.53 3.40
C ALA A 132 -10.19 -0.83 2.31
N GLU A 133 -10.84 -0.11 1.39
CA GLU A 133 -10.17 0.67 0.36
C GLU A 133 -9.29 1.78 0.97
N LYS A 134 -9.81 2.54 1.94
CA LYS A 134 -9.04 3.58 2.64
C LYS A 134 -7.84 3.00 3.39
N ALA A 135 -8.02 1.88 4.09
CA ALA A 135 -6.93 1.22 4.80
C ALA A 135 -5.85 0.74 3.84
N ARG A 136 -6.24 0.17 2.69
CA ARG A 136 -5.32 -0.26 1.62
C ARG A 136 -4.58 0.94 1.03
N TYR A 137 -5.29 2.02 0.72
CA TYR A 137 -4.69 3.26 0.22
C TYR A 137 -3.66 3.81 1.21
N ALA A 138 -4.01 3.98 2.48
CA ALA A 138 -3.11 4.52 3.50
C ALA A 138 -1.82 3.68 3.62
N ARG A 139 -1.95 2.35 3.67
CA ARG A 139 -0.79 1.44 3.72
C ARG A 139 0.06 1.52 2.46
N PHE A 140 -0.57 1.52 1.28
CA PHE A 140 0.13 1.63 0.01
C PHE A 140 0.90 2.95 -0.09
N ARG A 141 0.27 4.05 0.35
CA ARG A 141 0.86 5.37 0.35
C ARG A 141 2.04 5.48 1.32
N VAL A 142 1.95 4.87 2.50
CA VAL A 142 3.09 4.73 3.43
C VAL A 142 4.29 4.05 2.75
N VAL A 143 4.06 2.97 2.00
CA VAL A 143 5.13 2.26 1.28
C VAL A 143 5.75 3.16 0.20
N GLN A 144 4.92 3.83 -0.61
CA GLN A 144 5.39 4.73 -1.66
C GLN A 144 6.25 5.87 -1.12
N ILE A 145 5.80 6.56 -0.07
CA ILE A 145 6.54 7.68 0.50
C ILE A 145 7.87 7.19 1.08
N ARG A 146 7.86 6.06 1.81
CA ARG A 146 9.09 5.49 2.37
C ARG A 146 10.10 5.11 1.29
N GLU A 147 9.64 4.58 0.18
CA GLU A 147 10.52 4.24 -0.95
C GLU A 147 11.09 5.50 -1.61
N GLY A 148 10.25 6.51 -1.85
CA GLY A 148 10.71 7.81 -2.35
C GLY A 148 11.75 8.47 -1.43
N LEU A 149 11.52 8.46 -0.12
CA LEU A 149 12.46 9.00 0.87
C LEU A 149 13.82 8.27 0.85
N LYS A 150 13.83 6.94 0.64
CA LYS A 150 15.08 6.17 0.50
C LYS A 150 15.83 6.49 -0.79
N GLN A 151 15.10 6.62 -1.90
CA GLN A 151 15.68 6.91 -3.21
C GLN A 151 16.04 8.40 -3.37
N GLY A 152 15.61 9.25 -2.42
CA GLY A 152 15.79 10.70 -2.49
C GLY A 152 14.85 11.40 -3.46
N ILE A 153 13.92 10.66 -4.08
CA ILE A 153 12.92 11.16 -5.03
C ILE A 153 11.59 11.25 -4.27
N PRO A 154 11.12 12.45 -3.89
CA PRO A 154 9.88 12.59 -3.14
C PRO A 154 8.68 12.05 -3.93
N SER A 155 7.81 11.28 -3.25
CA SER A 155 6.57 10.74 -3.83
C SER A 155 5.38 11.54 -3.35
N TYR A 156 4.54 12.03 -4.26
CA TYR A 156 3.34 12.81 -3.94
C TYR A 156 2.07 12.07 -4.41
N PRO A 157 0.93 12.24 -3.71
CA PRO A 157 -0.32 11.61 -4.12
C PRO A 157 -0.77 12.20 -5.47
N SER A 158 -1.14 11.33 -6.41
CA SER A 158 -1.77 11.76 -7.66
C SER A 158 -3.22 12.16 -7.39
N ASP A 159 -3.70 13.25 -8.01
CA ASP A 159 -5.08 13.66 -7.82
C ASP A 159 -6.06 12.65 -8.45
N PRO A 160 -7.08 12.18 -7.71
CA PRO A 160 -8.10 11.28 -8.23
C PRO A 160 -9.02 11.91 -9.30
N GLY A 161 -8.75 13.15 -9.74
CA GLY A 161 -9.45 13.83 -10.83
C GLY A 161 -8.63 14.03 -12.12
N ALA A 162 -7.35 13.65 -12.14
CA ALA A 162 -6.46 13.87 -13.30
C ALA A 162 -6.26 12.60 -14.17
N ALA A 163 -7.01 11.54 -13.92
CA ALA A 163 -7.00 10.32 -14.73
C ALA A 163 -8.19 10.27 -15.69
N SER A 164 -8.27 11.26 -16.58
CA SER A 164 -8.88 11.06 -17.91
C SER A 164 -8.14 11.93 -18.92
N GLY A 165 -7.14 11.33 -19.56
CA GLY A 165 -6.45 11.88 -20.72
C GLY A 165 -5.37 12.94 -20.40
N SER A 166 -4.12 12.52 -20.29
CA SER A 166 -3.07 12.98 -21.21
C SER A 166 -1.77 12.23 -20.91
N LEU A 167 -1.35 11.40 -21.86
CA LEU A 167 0.05 11.01 -22.02
C LEU A 167 0.75 12.17 -22.72
N GLY A 168 1.82 12.68 -22.11
CA GLY A 168 2.73 13.67 -22.71
C GLY A 168 2.23 15.10 -22.59
N GLU A 169 2.98 15.95 -21.88
CA GLU A 169 3.90 16.88 -22.53
C GLU A 169 4.74 17.62 -21.48
N GLU A 170 6.03 17.73 -21.76
CA GLU A 170 6.97 18.59 -21.06
C GLU A 170 6.49 20.05 -21.14
N SER A 171 6.32 20.70 -19.99
CA SER A 171 6.07 22.14 -19.93
C SER A 171 7.39 22.87 -19.73
N GLU A 172 8.09 23.14 -20.83
CA GLU A 172 9.07 24.23 -20.87
C GLU A 172 8.33 25.58 -20.89
N THR A 173 8.97 26.56 -20.27
CA THR A 173 8.44 27.83 -19.79
C THR A 173 7.92 28.79 -20.85
N ALA A 174 6.80 29.44 -20.53
CA ALA A 174 6.17 30.52 -21.27
C ALA A 174 6.94 31.86 -21.20
N VAL A 175 7.02 32.56 -22.34
CA VAL A 175 7.09 34.03 -22.41
C VAL A 175 6.37 34.52 -23.70
N PRO A 176 5.71 35.70 -23.68
CA PRO A 176 4.70 36.06 -24.67
C PRO A 176 5.27 36.82 -25.87
N GLY A 177 4.70 36.61 -27.06
CA GLY A 177 4.95 37.44 -28.25
C GLY A 177 3.77 38.38 -28.56
N PRO A 178 3.98 39.35 -29.46
CA PRO A 178 2.94 39.66 -30.43
C PRO A 178 3.45 39.70 -31.88
N SER A 179 2.61 39.13 -32.76
CA SER A 179 2.28 39.54 -34.14
C SER A 179 3.40 39.61 -35.20
N ALA A 180 3.31 38.78 -36.25
CA ALA A 180 2.79 39.21 -37.57
C ALA A 180 2.93 38.11 -38.64
N ALA A 181 2.06 38.24 -39.64
CA ALA A 181 1.65 37.38 -40.74
C ALA A 181 2.71 36.89 -41.76
N TYR A 182 2.18 36.09 -42.72
CA TYR A 182 2.72 35.59 -44.00
C TYR A 182 3.48 34.26 -43.91
N ALA A 183 3.33 33.25 -44.78
CA ALA A 183 2.49 33.01 -45.96
C ALA A 183 2.42 31.49 -46.22
N ALA A 184 1.53 31.09 -47.13
CA ALA A 184 1.06 29.73 -47.41
C ALA A 184 2.00 28.83 -48.26
N SER A 185 2.02 27.53 -47.92
CA SER A 185 2.13 26.30 -48.77
C SER A 185 3.35 26.08 -49.71
N PRO A 186 3.66 24.84 -50.21
CA PRO A 186 2.82 23.63 -50.29
C PRO A 186 3.48 22.30 -49.84
N ALA A 187 2.65 21.26 -49.96
CA ALA A 187 2.77 19.90 -49.46
C ALA A 187 3.64 18.90 -50.28
N ALA A 188 3.89 17.76 -49.62
CA ALA A 188 4.16 16.39 -50.08
C ALA A 188 5.63 15.98 -50.34
N PRO A 189 5.99 14.66 -50.34
CA PRO A 189 5.27 13.46 -49.87
C PRO A 189 6.11 12.53 -48.95
N ALA A 190 5.42 11.49 -48.45
CA ALA A 190 5.90 10.39 -47.62
C ALA A 190 7.08 9.57 -48.18
N ALA A 191 7.91 9.03 -47.28
CA ALA A 191 8.62 7.77 -47.50
C ALA A 191 8.81 6.99 -46.17
N PRO A 192 8.85 5.65 -46.22
CA PRO A 192 8.74 4.77 -45.04
C PRO A 192 10.09 4.41 -44.39
N CYS A 193 10.12 4.36 -43.06
CA CYS A 193 11.27 3.89 -42.28
C CYS A 193 11.44 2.35 -42.36
N PRO A 194 12.66 1.82 -42.61
CA PRO A 194 12.95 0.40 -42.50
C PRO A 194 13.25 -0.02 -41.03
N PRO A 195 13.05 -1.31 -40.68
CA PRO A 195 13.31 -1.83 -39.34
C PRO A 195 14.81 -2.04 -39.11
N VAL A 196 15.33 -1.54 -37.99
CA VAL A 196 16.74 -1.71 -37.61
C VAL A 196 16.91 -3.05 -36.88
N THR A 197 17.48 -4.02 -37.59
CA THR A 197 17.99 -5.27 -37.02
C THR A 197 19.32 -4.98 -36.32
N GLN A 198 19.39 -5.12 -34.99
CA GLN A 198 20.67 -5.04 -34.26
C GLN A 198 21.26 -6.44 -34.09
N SER A 199 22.41 -6.65 -34.72
CA SER A 199 23.29 -7.81 -34.52
C SER A 199 24.08 -7.69 -33.19
N PRO A 200 24.49 -8.82 -32.58
CA PRO A 200 25.12 -8.86 -31.25
C PRO A 200 26.62 -8.59 -31.32
N SER A 201 27.19 -8.02 -30.25
CA SER A 201 28.64 -7.91 -30.03
C SER A 201 29.07 -8.63 -28.74
N PRO A 202 30.33 -9.09 -28.67
CA PRO A 202 30.75 -10.22 -27.84
C PRO A 202 31.27 -9.83 -26.44
N MET A 203 31.22 -10.78 -25.52
CA MET A 203 31.74 -10.72 -24.15
C MET A 203 33.28 -10.81 -24.07
N PRO A 204 33.85 -10.53 -22.89
CA PRO A 204 34.90 -11.39 -22.35
C PRO A 204 34.54 -11.98 -20.98
N ALA A 205 35.09 -13.18 -20.75
CA ALA A 205 34.76 -14.15 -19.73
C ALA A 205 35.12 -13.74 -18.28
N GLY A 206 34.32 -14.22 -17.33
CA GLY A 206 34.65 -14.23 -15.90
C GLY A 206 33.63 -15.00 -15.06
N PHE A 207 34.01 -16.22 -14.67
CA PHE A 207 33.42 -17.05 -13.60
C PHE A 207 32.01 -17.65 -13.79
N ALA A 208 31.99 -18.93 -14.19
CA ALA A 208 30.85 -19.83 -14.07
C ALA A 208 30.70 -20.36 -12.63
N PRO A 209 29.46 -20.71 -12.24
CA PRO A 209 29.23 -22.11 -11.88
C PRO A 209 28.07 -22.71 -12.69
N GLN A 210 28.43 -23.77 -13.39
CA GLN A 210 27.68 -24.97 -13.81
C GLN A 210 26.14 -24.97 -13.72
N GLY A 211 25.51 -25.19 -14.88
CA GLY A 211 24.43 -26.16 -15.07
C GLY A 211 23.03 -25.77 -14.59
N THR A 212 22.28 -24.99 -15.39
CA THR A 212 20.79 -24.89 -15.46
C THR A 212 20.30 -23.70 -16.31
N GLY A 213 21.22 -22.88 -16.85
CA GLY A 213 20.93 -21.64 -17.61
C GLY A 213 19.80 -21.73 -18.64
N PRO A 214 19.87 -22.59 -19.67
CA PRO A 214 18.91 -22.53 -20.77
C PRO A 214 17.47 -22.93 -20.37
N MET A 215 17.31 -23.72 -19.30
CA MET A 215 15.98 -24.14 -18.82
C MET A 215 15.34 -23.06 -17.97
N ARG A 216 16.14 -22.37 -17.14
CA ARG A 216 15.68 -21.23 -16.34
C ARG A 216 15.35 -20.02 -17.18
N ASP A 217 16.09 -19.77 -18.26
CA ASP A 217 15.79 -18.67 -19.18
C ASP A 217 14.49 -18.91 -19.94
N LYS A 218 14.24 -20.14 -20.42
CA LYS A 218 12.93 -20.50 -20.98
C LYS A 218 11.79 -20.41 -19.96
N ALA A 219 12.03 -20.80 -18.71
CA ALA A 219 11.02 -20.65 -17.66
C ALA A 219 10.70 -19.17 -17.39
N ARG A 220 11.69 -18.27 -17.45
CA ARG A 220 11.48 -16.82 -17.34
C ARG A 220 10.63 -16.27 -18.47
N GLU A 221 10.91 -16.68 -19.70
CA GLU A 221 10.12 -16.28 -20.87
C GLU A 221 8.66 -16.72 -20.75
N GLN A 222 8.42 -17.96 -20.28
CA GLN A 222 7.06 -18.44 -20.02
C GLN A 222 6.35 -17.67 -18.89
N LEU A 223 7.08 -17.23 -17.86
CA LEU A 223 6.52 -16.39 -16.79
C LEU A 223 6.16 -14.98 -17.27
N GLU A 224 6.97 -14.40 -18.17
CA GLU A 224 6.69 -13.10 -18.79
C GLU A 224 5.45 -13.18 -19.69
N LEU A 225 5.33 -14.23 -20.48
CA LEU A 225 4.15 -14.48 -21.32
C LEU A 225 2.89 -14.70 -20.46
N ALA A 226 3.01 -15.41 -19.33
CA ALA A 226 1.90 -15.57 -18.38
C ALA A 226 1.46 -14.24 -17.76
N SER A 227 2.41 -13.36 -17.42
CA SER A 227 2.11 -12.01 -16.92
C SER A 227 1.31 -11.21 -17.95
N SER A 228 1.77 -11.18 -19.19
CA SER A 228 1.06 -10.47 -20.27
C SER A 228 -0.33 -11.06 -20.53
N ALA A 229 -0.49 -12.39 -20.50
CA ALA A 229 -1.79 -13.03 -20.68
C ALA A 229 -2.80 -12.64 -19.57
N LEU A 230 -2.32 -12.44 -18.33
CA LEU A 230 -3.17 -11.97 -17.22
C LEU A 230 -3.62 -10.52 -17.42
N ASP A 231 -2.77 -9.65 -17.98
CA ASP A 231 -3.13 -8.27 -18.32
C ASP A 231 -4.28 -8.21 -19.35
N PHE A 232 -4.32 -9.17 -20.27
CA PHE A 232 -5.42 -9.33 -21.25
C PHE A 232 -6.58 -10.21 -20.77
N ARG A 233 -6.60 -10.60 -19.48
CA ARG A 233 -7.61 -11.50 -18.88
C ARG A 233 -7.73 -12.87 -19.57
N ASP A 234 -6.69 -13.32 -20.28
CA ASP A 234 -6.62 -14.65 -20.88
C ASP A 234 -6.07 -15.68 -19.87
N VAL A 235 -6.98 -16.17 -19.03
CA VAL A 235 -6.68 -17.15 -17.97
C VAL A 235 -6.26 -18.51 -18.55
N ALA A 236 -6.73 -18.86 -19.75
CA ALA A 236 -6.42 -20.14 -20.37
C ALA A 236 -4.95 -20.18 -20.85
N THR A 237 -4.49 -19.10 -21.46
CA THR A 237 -3.10 -18.95 -21.91
C THR A 237 -2.14 -18.80 -20.74
N ALA A 238 -2.50 -17.99 -19.72
CA ALA A 238 -1.68 -17.84 -18.51
C ALA A 238 -1.43 -19.20 -17.82
N ARG A 239 -2.47 -20.03 -17.70
CA ARG A 239 -2.36 -21.37 -17.09
C ARG A 239 -1.42 -22.29 -17.86
N LYS A 240 -1.49 -22.28 -19.20
CA LYS A 240 -0.60 -23.10 -20.05
C LYS A 240 0.87 -22.69 -19.91
N CYS A 241 1.16 -21.39 -19.92
CA CYS A 241 2.53 -20.87 -19.79
C CYS A 241 3.13 -21.22 -18.42
N LEU A 242 2.34 -21.12 -17.34
CA LEU A 242 2.77 -21.52 -15.99
C LEU A 242 3.04 -23.03 -15.87
N GLN A 243 2.22 -23.87 -16.48
CA GLN A 243 2.46 -25.32 -16.51
C GLN A 243 3.75 -25.68 -17.25
N GLU A 244 4.03 -24.99 -18.37
CA GLU A 244 5.25 -25.20 -19.14
C GLU A 244 6.49 -24.68 -18.39
N ALA A 245 6.37 -23.55 -17.69
CA ALA A 245 7.43 -23.05 -16.81
C ALA A 245 7.77 -24.04 -15.68
N LEU A 246 6.75 -24.66 -15.06
CA LEU A 246 6.95 -25.70 -14.04
C LEU A 246 7.62 -26.95 -14.65
N ARG A 247 7.19 -27.39 -15.84
CA ARG A 247 7.81 -28.51 -16.57
C ARG A 247 9.29 -28.26 -16.86
N LEU A 248 9.67 -27.00 -17.07
CA LEU A 248 11.05 -26.58 -17.29
C LEU A 248 11.88 -26.45 -16.00
N LEU A 249 11.27 -26.41 -14.82
CA LEU A 249 12.00 -26.25 -13.55
C LEU A 249 12.14 -27.54 -12.75
N GLY A 250 11.43 -28.61 -13.14
CA GLY A 250 11.49 -29.93 -12.52
C GLY A 250 10.51 -30.06 -11.37
#